data_AF-A0A970KDZ2-F1
#
_entry.id   AF-A0A970KDZ2-F1
#
_cell.length_a   1.000
_cell.length_b   1.000
_cell.length_c   1.000
_cell.angle_alpha   90.00
_cell.angle_beta   90.00
_cell.angle_gamma   90.00
#
_symmetry.space_group_name_H-M   'P 1'
#
loop_
_entity.id
_entity.type
_entity.pdbx_description
1 polymer ?
#
loop_
_entity_poly.entity_id
_entity_poly.type
_entity_poly.pdbx_seq_one_letter_code
_entity_poly.pdbx_strand_id
1 'polypeptide(L)'
;MKKRNEAAPMRAELKPMYDYQWELTLMGAQLDERILRCPCSGAVEAAVRGHCRKMIITASDIKYGLISLDQALSENTFDSFSEEEKAGVLTEALQQMERSLYLLVKDYVNLMASFEGEAEAEAARNVLKEFWPKMAEVYQYFKAILMEVEAGTR
;
A
#
# COMPACT_ATOMS: atom_id res chain seq x y z
N MET A 1 14.55 37.29 7.70
CA MET A 1 13.64 36.26 8.25
C MET A 1 14.07 34.92 7.68
N LYS A 2 14.44 33.93 8.52
CA LYS A 2 14.70 32.56 8.03
C LYS A 2 13.34 31.95 7.66
N LYS A 3 13.14 31.58 6.39
CA LYS A 3 12.01 30.74 5.99
C LYS A 3 12.05 29.49 6.88
N ARG A 4 10.94 29.17 7.56
CA ARG A 4 10.85 27.90 8.29
C ARG A 4 11.06 26.79 7.27
N ASN A 5 11.78 25.74 7.65
CA ASN A 5 12.04 24.62 6.76
C ASN A 5 10.73 23.81 6.65
N GLU A 6 9.86 24.23 5.73
CA GLU A 6 8.47 23.82 5.56
C GLU A 6 8.33 22.40 4.94
N ALA A 7 9.43 21.79 4.53
CA ALA A 7 9.51 20.36 4.20
C ALA A 7 9.34 19.44 5.43
N ALA A 8 9.60 19.95 6.64
CA ALA A 8 9.52 19.16 7.87
C ALA A 8 8.11 18.62 8.22
N PRO A 9 7.01 19.40 8.14
CA PRO A 9 5.66 18.87 8.35
C PRO A 9 5.24 17.85 7.29
N MET A 10 5.48 18.10 6.00
CA MET A 10 5.11 17.16 4.93
C MET A 10 5.86 15.82 5.04
N ARG A 11 7.14 15.84 5.45
CA ARG A 11 7.90 14.60 5.71
C ARG A 11 7.38 13.84 6.93
N ALA A 12 6.78 14.53 7.89
CA ALA A 12 6.16 13.88 9.05
C ALA A 12 4.87 13.12 8.66
N GLU A 13 4.11 13.65 7.71
CA GLU A 13 2.88 13.03 7.16
C GLU A 13 3.18 11.79 6.30
N LEU A 14 4.33 11.76 5.61
CA LEU A 14 4.75 10.60 4.81
C LEU A 14 5.33 9.46 5.66
N LYS A 15 5.83 9.75 6.86
CA LYS A 15 6.53 8.75 7.69
C LYS A 15 5.68 7.52 8.01
N PRO A 16 4.39 7.63 8.41
CA PRO A 16 3.53 6.47 8.62
C PRO A 16 3.36 5.57 7.39
N MET A 17 3.52 6.11 6.18
CA MET A 17 3.39 5.33 4.93
C MET A 17 4.49 4.27 4.78
N TYR A 18 5.69 4.53 5.35
CA TYR A 18 6.76 3.54 5.39
C TYR A 18 6.42 2.36 6.30
N ASP A 19 5.75 2.61 7.43
CA ASP A 19 5.30 1.54 8.32
C ASP A 19 4.25 0.67 7.62
N TYR A 20 3.29 1.27 6.91
CA TYR A 20 2.28 0.51 6.16
C TYR A 20 2.85 -0.29 4.99
N GLN A 21 3.82 0.28 4.30
CA GLN A 21 4.58 -0.45 3.28
C GLN A 21 5.25 -1.70 3.86
N TRP A 22 5.86 -1.56 5.04
CA TRP A 22 6.48 -2.68 5.75
C TRP A 22 5.45 -3.73 6.16
N GLU A 23 4.31 -3.31 6.72
CA GLU A 23 3.20 -4.20 7.06
C GLU A 23 2.71 -5.00 5.84
N LEU A 24 2.56 -4.36 4.68
CA LEU A 24 2.16 -5.04 3.44
C LEU A 24 3.19 -6.09 2.99
N THR A 25 4.48 -5.80 3.20
CA THR A 25 5.57 -6.74 2.91
C THR A 25 5.51 -7.96 3.83
N LEU A 26 5.34 -7.72 5.14
CA LEU A 26 5.20 -8.79 6.13
C LEU A 26 3.98 -9.66 5.88
N MET A 27 2.84 -9.04 5.58
CA MET A 27 1.61 -9.75 5.24
C MET A 27 1.80 -10.67 4.04
N GLY A 28 2.41 -10.17 2.96
CA GLY A 28 2.69 -10.98 1.77
C GLY A 28 3.57 -12.20 2.09
N ALA A 29 4.61 -12.02 2.90
CA ALA A 29 5.50 -13.12 3.32
C ALA A 29 4.80 -14.14 4.24
N GLN A 30 4.04 -13.66 5.23
CA GLN A 30 3.31 -14.52 6.17
C GLN A 30 2.20 -15.30 5.48
N LEU A 31 1.50 -14.68 4.53
CA LEU A 31 0.47 -15.36 3.74
C LEU A 31 1.09 -16.45 2.84
N ASP A 32 2.24 -16.18 2.20
CA ASP A 32 2.98 -17.18 1.41
C ASP A 32 3.42 -18.38 2.28
N GLU A 33 3.93 -18.12 3.48
CA GLU A 33 4.31 -19.19 4.42
C GLU A 33 3.10 -20.03 4.84
N ARG A 34 1.98 -19.38 5.16
CA ARG A 34 0.78 -20.09 5.65
C ARG A 34 0.11 -20.90 4.54
N ILE A 35 0.06 -20.38 3.31
CA ILE A 35 -0.53 -21.12 2.20
C ILE A 35 0.30 -22.34 1.81
N LEU A 36 1.64 -22.27 1.92
CA LEU A 36 2.53 -23.42 1.69
C LEU A 36 2.26 -24.61 2.64
N ARG A 37 1.63 -24.35 3.78
CA ARG A 37 1.25 -25.38 4.77
C ARG A 37 -0.25 -25.67 4.77
N CYS A 38 -1.00 -25.01 3.89
CA CYS A 38 -2.45 -25.13 3.83
C CYS A 38 -2.82 -26.38 3.01
N PRO A 39 -3.74 -27.24 3.49
CA PRO A 39 -4.22 -28.39 2.74
C PRO A 39 -5.17 -27.90 1.62
N CYS A 40 -4.60 -27.49 0.50
CA CYS A 40 -5.31 -27.04 -0.70
C CYS A 40 -4.65 -27.60 -1.96
N SER A 41 -5.35 -27.51 -3.10
CA SER A 41 -4.78 -27.98 -4.37
C SER A 41 -3.59 -27.09 -4.81
N GLY A 42 -2.68 -27.64 -5.61
CA GLY A 42 -1.53 -26.89 -6.12
C GLY A 42 -1.92 -25.67 -6.97
N ALA A 43 -3.10 -25.71 -7.61
CA ALA A 43 -3.62 -24.57 -8.35
C ALA A 43 -4.08 -23.43 -7.42
N VAL A 44 -4.79 -23.78 -6.33
CA VAL A 44 -5.20 -22.81 -5.29
C VAL A 44 -3.99 -22.21 -4.61
N GLU A 45 -3.00 -23.04 -4.23
CA GLU A 45 -1.73 -22.58 -3.67
C GLU A 45 -1.06 -21.57 -4.62
N ALA A 46 -0.88 -21.94 -5.89
CA ALA A 46 -0.22 -21.08 -6.87
C ALA A 46 -0.94 -19.73 -7.07
N ALA A 47 -2.28 -19.72 -7.05
CA ALA A 47 -3.07 -18.50 -7.17
C ALA A 47 -2.85 -17.55 -5.98
N VAL A 48 -2.92 -18.08 -4.75
CA VAL A 48 -2.67 -17.28 -3.53
C VAL A 48 -1.23 -16.79 -3.48
N ARG A 49 -0.25 -17.65 -3.80
CA ARG A 49 1.17 -17.27 -3.83
C ARG A 49 1.47 -16.22 -4.89
N GLY A 50 0.80 -16.29 -6.04
CA GLY A 50 0.84 -15.24 -7.06
C GLY A 50 0.37 -13.90 -6.51
N HIS A 51 -0.69 -13.91 -5.70
CA HIS A 51 -1.17 -12.71 -5.03
C HIS A 51 -0.23 -12.21 -3.91
N CYS A 52 0.41 -13.10 -3.15
CA CYS A 52 1.44 -12.74 -2.17
C CYS A 52 2.60 -11.97 -2.81
N ARG A 53 3.06 -12.43 -3.99
CA ARG A 53 4.11 -11.73 -4.76
C ARG A 53 3.67 -10.34 -5.20
N LYS A 54 2.42 -10.20 -5.66
CA LYS A 54 1.85 -8.89 -6.00
C LYS A 54 1.88 -7.94 -4.81
N MET A 55 1.52 -8.39 -3.60
CA MET A 55 1.59 -7.55 -2.40
C MET A 55 3.00 -7.02 -2.14
N ILE A 56 4.01 -7.89 -2.21
CA ILE A 56 5.41 -7.53 -1.95
C ILE A 56 5.93 -6.54 -3.00
N ILE A 57 5.53 -6.72 -4.26
CA ILE A 57 5.87 -5.80 -5.35
C ILE A 57 5.19 -4.44 -5.11
N THR A 58 3.88 -4.40 -4.85
CA THR A 58 3.16 -3.15 -4.56
C THR A 58 3.74 -2.43 -3.35
N ALA A 59 4.12 -3.15 -2.30
CA ALA A 59 4.82 -2.57 -1.16
C ALA A 59 6.16 -1.94 -1.58
N SER A 60 6.93 -2.61 -2.43
CA SER A 60 8.19 -2.08 -2.95
C SER A 60 7.98 -0.83 -3.80
N ASP A 61 6.97 -0.82 -4.66
CA ASP A 61 6.63 0.34 -5.50
C ASP A 61 6.24 1.55 -4.65
N ILE A 62 5.43 1.33 -3.60
CA ILE A 62 5.10 2.35 -2.60
C ILE A 62 6.39 2.87 -1.95
N LYS A 63 7.28 1.99 -1.48
CA LYS A 63 8.54 2.39 -0.85
C LYS A 63 9.37 3.30 -1.74
N TYR A 64 9.58 2.90 -2.99
CA TYR A 64 10.40 3.69 -3.92
C TYR A 64 9.72 5.00 -4.32
N GLY A 65 8.40 4.99 -4.46
CA GLY A 65 7.62 6.22 -4.65
C GLY A 65 7.78 7.19 -3.49
N LEU A 66 7.70 6.72 -2.24
CA LEU A 66 7.91 7.54 -1.05
C LEU A 66 9.33 8.09 -0.95
N ILE A 67 10.35 7.28 -1.28
CA ILE A 67 11.75 7.75 -1.31
C ILE A 67 11.93 8.85 -2.35
N SER A 68 11.34 8.67 -3.53
CA SER A 68 11.44 9.64 -4.63
C SER A 68 10.77 10.96 -4.25
N LEU A 69 9.61 10.91 -3.59
CA LEU A 69 8.93 12.09 -3.05
C LEU A 69 9.75 12.77 -1.95
N ASP A 70 10.29 12.00 -1.01
CA ASP A 70 11.11 12.51 0.09
C ASP A 70 12.38 13.22 -0.42
N GLN A 71 13.02 12.65 -1.44
CA GLN A 71 14.17 13.26 -2.12
C GLN A 71 13.78 14.55 -2.82
N ALA A 72 12.69 14.53 -3.61
CA ALA A 72 12.20 15.71 -4.32
C ALA A 72 11.88 16.87 -3.36
N LEU A 73 11.29 16.58 -2.20
CA LEU A 73 11.02 17.56 -1.13
C LEU A 73 12.30 18.10 -0.45
N SER A 74 13.42 17.37 -0.52
CA SER A 74 14.66 17.71 0.18
C SER A 74 15.71 18.45 -0.67
N GLU A 75 15.72 18.25 -2.00
CA GLU A 75 16.83 18.67 -2.88
C GLU A 75 16.72 20.08 -3.46
N ASN A 76 15.92 20.99 -2.88
CA ASN A 76 15.61 22.30 -3.50
C ASN A 76 15.00 22.20 -4.91
N THR A 77 14.62 21.00 -5.37
CA THR A 77 13.99 20.73 -6.68
C THR A 77 12.68 21.50 -6.83
N PHE A 78 12.04 21.79 -5.69
CA PHE A 78 10.82 22.59 -5.59
C PHE A 78 11.06 24.04 -5.12
N ASP A 79 12.29 24.54 -5.06
CA ASP A 79 12.55 25.93 -4.61
C ASP A 79 11.89 26.98 -5.51
N SER A 80 11.63 26.61 -6.78
CA SER A 80 10.89 27.44 -7.75
C SER A 80 9.38 27.19 -7.76
N PHE A 81 8.89 26.18 -7.06
CA PHE A 81 7.48 25.80 -7.06
C PHE A 81 6.73 26.58 -5.98
N SER A 82 5.52 27.03 -6.30
CA SER A 82 4.58 27.51 -5.29
C SER A 82 4.16 26.36 -4.36
N GLU A 83 3.61 26.71 -3.21
CA GLU A 83 3.10 25.70 -2.27
C GLU A 83 1.98 24.86 -2.88
N GLU A 84 1.14 25.45 -3.72
CA GLU A 84 0.07 24.77 -4.47
C GLU A 84 0.63 23.76 -5.49
N GLU A 85 1.75 24.08 -6.15
CA GLU A 85 2.38 23.17 -7.10
C GLU A 85 3.03 21.96 -6.40
N LYS A 86 3.68 22.17 -5.26
CA LYS A 86 4.24 21.08 -4.43
C LYS A 86 3.14 20.15 -3.93
N ALA A 87 2.07 20.75 -3.40
CA ALA A 87 0.83 20.09 -2.99
C ALA A 87 0.21 19.23 -4.10
N GLY A 88 0.13 19.77 -5.32
CA GLY A 88 -0.39 19.06 -6.50
C GLY A 88 0.44 17.83 -6.85
N VAL A 89 1.77 17.97 -6.95
CA VAL A 89 2.69 16.85 -7.26
C VAL A 89 2.61 15.76 -6.18
N LEU A 90 2.55 16.15 -4.92
CA LEU A 90 2.42 15.22 -3.80
C LEU A 90 1.09 14.45 -3.88
N THR A 91 -0.01 15.17 -4.09
CA THR A 91 -1.35 14.58 -4.22
C THR A 91 -1.39 13.58 -5.37
N GLU A 92 -0.87 13.94 -6.55
CA GLU A 92 -0.83 13.02 -7.70
C GLU A 92 -0.03 11.75 -7.42
N ALA A 93 1.13 11.87 -6.79
CA ALA A 93 1.95 10.71 -6.45
C ALA A 93 1.29 9.81 -5.40
N LEU A 94 0.67 10.40 -4.38
CA LEU A 94 -0.10 9.66 -3.37
C LEU A 94 -1.32 8.96 -3.99
N GLN A 95 -2.02 9.61 -4.91
CA GLN A 95 -3.14 9.00 -5.66
C GLN A 95 -2.67 7.82 -6.52
N GLN A 96 -1.47 7.88 -7.12
CA GLN A 96 -0.92 6.75 -7.87
C GLN A 96 -0.59 5.55 -6.97
N MET A 97 -0.06 5.81 -5.76
CA MET A 97 0.18 4.75 -4.77
C MET A 97 -1.13 4.16 -4.25
N GLU A 98 -2.12 5.01 -3.92
CA GLU A 98 -3.45 4.59 -3.49
C GLU A 98 -4.10 3.70 -4.55
N ARG A 99 -4.03 4.08 -5.83
CA ARG A 99 -4.59 3.29 -6.92
C ARG A 99 -3.97 1.89 -7.00
N SER A 100 -2.65 1.80 -6.81
CA SER A 100 -1.94 0.52 -6.82
C SER A 100 -2.40 -0.37 -5.65
N LEU A 101 -2.58 0.23 -4.47
CA LEU A 101 -3.09 -0.47 -3.30
C LEU A 101 -4.57 -0.88 -3.47
N TYR A 102 -5.41 -0.02 -4.02
CA TYR A 102 -6.80 -0.32 -4.34
C TYR A 102 -6.92 -1.52 -5.29
N LEU A 103 -6.12 -1.56 -6.35
CA LEU A 103 -6.11 -2.69 -7.27
C LEU A 103 -5.66 -3.99 -6.59
N LEU A 104 -4.66 -3.92 -5.71
CA LEU A 104 -4.24 -5.06 -4.90
C LEU A 104 -5.37 -5.58 -4.00
N VAL A 105 -6.05 -4.69 -3.26
CA VAL A 105 -7.18 -5.03 -2.39
C VAL A 105 -8.34 -5.63 -3.20
N LYS A 106 -8.64 -5.05 -4.37
CA LYS A 106 -9.67 -5.58 -5.27
C LYS A 106 -9.32 -6.99 -5.75
N ASP A 107 -8.08 -7.22 -6.18
CA ASP A 107 -7.60 -8.55 -6.56
C ASP A 107 -7.70 -9.55 -5.41
N TYR A 108 -7.44 -9.12 -4.17
CA TYR A 108 -7.57 -9.94 -2.96
C TYR A 108 -9.02 -10.40 -2.74
N VAL A 109 -9.97 -9.46 -2.82
CA VAL A 109 -11.41 -9.75 -2.68
C VAL A 109 -11.88 -10.68 -3.78
N ASN A 110 -11.47 -10.45 -5.03
CA ASN A 110 -11.81 -11.31 -6.15
C ASN A 110 -11.26 -12.74 -5.97
N LEU A 111 -10.05 -12.88 -5.44
CA LEU A 111 -9.46 -14.18 -5.12
C LEU A 111 -10.28 -14.91 -4.05
N MET A 112 -10.62 -14.24 -2.95
CA MET A 112 -11.47 -14.83 -1.91
C MET A 112 -12.85 -15.25 -2.43
N ALA A 113 -13.44 -14.44 -3.32
CA ALA A 113 -14.73 -14.73 -3.94
C ALA A 113 -14.64 -15.92 -4.91
N SER A 114 -13.53 -16.06 -5.65
CA SER A 114 -13.33 -17.20 -6.55
C SER A 114 -13.26 -18.55 -5.83
N PHE A 115 -12.93 -18.57 -4.54
CA PHE A 115 -12.89 -19.79 -3.72
C PHE A 115 -14.20 -20.08 -2.98
N GLU A 116 -15.23 -19.25 -3.14
CA GLU A 116 -16.49 -19.44 -2.44
C GLU A 116 -17.27 -20.65 -2.98
N GLY A 117 -17.55 -21.61 -2.10
CA GLY A 117 -18.24 -22.84 -2.46
C GLY A 117 -17.33 -23.94 -3.04
N GLU A 118 -16.04 -23.67 -3.20
CA GLU A 118 -15.06 -24.65 -3.64
C GLU A 118 -14.46 -25.42 -2.46
N ALA A 119 -14.84 -26.69 -2.29
CA ALA A 119 -14.39 -27.51 -1.17
C ALA A 119 -12.86 -27.63 -1.07
N GLU A 120 -12.17 -27.69 -2.21
CA GLU A 120 -10.71 -27.78 -2.28
C GLU A 120 -9.99 -26.46 -1.95
N ALA A 121 -10.71 -25.33 -1.97
CA ALA A 121 -10.17 -24.00 -1.70
C ALA A 121 -10.61 -23.42 -0.36
N GLU A 122 -11.56 -24.05 0.35
CA GLU A 122 -12.12 -23.52 1.61
C GLU A 122 -11.04 -23.30 2.69
N ALA A 123 -10.06 -24.20 2.78
CA ALA A 123 -8.93 -24.03 3.71
C ALA A 123 -8.11 -22.76 3.37
N ALA A 124 -7.78 -22.56 2.09
CA ALA A 124 -7.06 -21.38 1.62
C ALA A 124 -7.88 -20.11 1.81
N ARG A 125 -9.18 -20.16 1.54
CA ARG A 125 -10.12 -19.06 1.75
C ARG A 125 -10.18 -18.64 3.21
N ASN A 126 -10.14 -19.59 4.15
CA ASN A 126 -10.11 -19.27 5.58
C ASN A 126 -8.80 -18.60 5.98
N VAL A 127 -7.65 -19.06 5.45
CA VAL A 127 -6.39 -18.33 5.61
C VAL A 127 -6.52 -16.90 5.08
N LEU A 128 -7.05 -16.70 3.87
CA LEU A 128 -7.25 -15.35 3.31
C LEU A 128 -8.17 -14.48 4.18
N LYS A 129 -9.24 -15.02 4.74
CA LYS A 129 -10.14 -14.24 5.63
C LYS A 129 -9.43 -13.73 6.87
N GLU A 130 -8.46 -14.48 7.41
CA GLU A 130 -7.71 -14.06 8.60
C GLU A 130 -6.82 -12.83 8.33
N PHE A 131 -6.31 -12.67 7.12
CA PHE A 131 -5.49 -11.50 6.74
C PHE A 131 -6.31 -10.32 6.23
N TRP A 132 -7.60 -10.52 5.91
CA TRP A 132 -8.47 -9.47 5.38
C TRP A 132 -8.58 -8.22 6.28
N PRO A 133 -8.77 -8.33 7.61
CA PRO A 133 -8.86 -7.15 8.47
C PRO A 133 -7.62 -6.26 8.38
N LYS A 134 -6.43 -6.87 8.33
CA LYS A 134 -5.17 -6.14 8.22
C LYS A 134 -5.00 -5.50 6.84
N MET A 135 -5.44 -6.17 5.77
CA MET A 135 -5.43 -5.61 4.41
C MET A 135 -6.34 -4.38 4.33
N ALA A 136 -7.53 -4.47 4.91
CA ALA A 136 -8.47 -3.36 4.98
C ALA A 136 -7.91 -2.20 5.82
N GLU A 137 -7.27 -2.50 6.96
CA GLU A 137 -6.61 -1.51 7.81
C GLU A 137 -5.53 -0.72 7.04
N VAL A 138 -4.62 -1.41 6.34
CA VAL A 138 -3.56 -0.79 5.53
C VAL A 138 -4.15 0.15 4.47
N TYR A 139 -5.21 -0.28 3.78
CA TYR A 139 -5.90 0.55 2.78
C TYR A 139 -6.55 1.80 3.38
N GLN A 140 -7.27 1.65 4.50
CA GLN A 140 -7.94 2.78 5.16
C GLN A 140 -6.94 3.83 5.65
N TYR A 141 -5.80 3.40 6.19
CA TYR A 141 -4.76 4.35 6.61
C TYR A 141 -4.14 5.10 5.44
N PHE A 142 -3.84 4.42 4.33
CA PHE A 142 -3.34 5.07 3.12
C PHE A 142 -4.31 6.15 2.63
N LYS A 143 -5.60 5.84 2.63
CA LYS A 143 -6.66 6.76 2.24
C LYS A 143 -6.80 7.95 3.19
N ALA A 144 -6.63 7.74 4.49
CA ALA A 144 -6.66 8.82 5.48
C ALA A 144 -5.53 9.83 5.24
N ILE A 145 -4.31 9.36 4.97
CA ILE A 145 -3.15 10.23 4.68
C ILE A 145 -3.40 11.04 3.41
N LEU A 146 -3.91 10.41 2.34
CA LEU A 146 -4.27 11.12 1.12
C LEU A 146 -5.30 12.24 1.39
N MET A 147 -6.33 11.97 2.22
CA MET A 147 -7.33 12.97 2.57
C MET A 147 -6.77 14.11 3.42
N GLU A 148 -5.85 13.83 4.34
CA GLU A 148 -5.17 14.87 5.15
C GLU A 148 -4.33 15.78 4.26
N VAL A 149 -3.57 15.20 3.33
CA VAL A 149 -2.80 15.98 2.34
C VAL A 149 -3.77 16.82 1.51
N GLU A 150 -4.79 16.23 0.87
CA GLU A 150 -5.76 16.97 0.05
C GLU A 150 -6.52 18.09 0.81
N ALA A 151 -6.70 17.94 2.13
CA ALA A 151 -7.32 18.97 2.97
C ALA A 151 -6.36 20.12 3.29
N GLY A 152 -5.07 19.83 3.47
CA GLY A 152 -4.03 20.85 3.64
C GLY A 152 -3.73 21.66 2.38
N THR A 153 -4.19 21.20 1.21
CA THR A 153 -4.02 21.86 -0.09
C THR A 153 -5.22 22.71 -0.53
N ARG A 154 -6.27 22.85 0.28
CA ARG A 154 -7.51 23.63 -0.01
C ARG A 154 -7.58 24.89 0.84
#